data_AF-A0A3D1QE20-F1
#
_entry.id   AF-A0A3D1QE20-F1
#
_cell.length_a   1.000
_cell.length_b   1.000
_cell.length_c   1.000
_cell.angle_alpha   90.00
_cell.angle_beta   90.00
_cell.angle_gamma   90.00
#
_symmetry.space_group_name_H-M   'P 1'
#
loop_
_entity.id
_entity.type
_entity.pdbx_description
1 polymer ?
#
loop_
_entity_poly.entity_id
_entity_poly.type
_entity_poly.pdbx_seq_one_letter_code
_entity_poly.pdbx_strand_id
1 'polypeptide(L)'
;MAAALKQAIDNQEWVVVTGWTPHWKFARWDLKFLEDPKEIYGEAETINTIVRQGLKADMPEVYAVCDRFKWDSQEIGSAMAMAEEIGDDKEAARKWVQENQELVNRWLPDGYDAAQTTTSFDKGQVKLLYVEWACARAETHVMADVLQNIMGYEVEMIPVGAGAMYEGLAAGEGDAIFTAWLPITHGDYLEAVKDKVEDLGPSYEDARIGLVVPSYVTINSIEELMK
;
A
#
# COMPACT_ATOMS: atom_id res chain seq x y z
N MET A 1 6.45 -15.00 -10.36
CA MET A 1 7.66 -14.78 -9.54
C MET A 1 7.57 -15.51 -8.20
N ALA A 2 6.58 -15.25 -7.34
CA ALA A 2 6.48 -15.85 -6.00
C ALA A 2 6.51 -17.39 -5.95
N ALA A 3 5.85 -18.07 -6.89
CA ALA A 3 5.87 -19.54 -6.97
C ALA A 3 7.27 -20.12 -7.23
N ALA A 4 8.06 -19.48 -8.12
CA ALA A 4 9.44 -19.90 -8.39
C ALA A 4 10.35 -19.64 -7.19
N LEU A 5 10.17 -18.49 -6.52
CA LEU A 5 10.88 -18.18 -5.27
C LEU A 5 10.58 -19.22 -4.19
N LYS A 6 9.32 -19.60 -4.01
CA LYS A 6 8.91 -20.64 -3.05
C LYS A 6 9.65 -21.95 -3.31
N GLN A 7 9.61 -22.44 -4.55
CA GLN A 7 10.20 -23.72 -4.92
C GLN A 7 11.72 -23.76 -4.63
N ALA A 8 12.43 -22.69 -4.97
CA ALA A 8 13.86 -22.59 -4.69
C ALA A 8 14.15 -22.57 -3.17
N ILE A 9 13.35 -21.86 -2.38
CA ILE A 9 13.48 -21.84 -0.90
C ILE A 9 13.22 -23.23 -0.29
N ASP A 10 12.15 -23.90 -0.72
CA ASP A 10 11.83 -25.26 -0.26
C ASP A 10 12.98 -26.23 -0.57
N ASN A 11 13.66 -26.06 -1.71
CA ASN A 11 14.77 -26.90 -2.16
C ASN A 11 16.15 -26.43 -1.66
N GLN A 12 16.24 -25.33 -0.92
CA GLN A 12 17.51 -24.68 -0.53
C GLN A 12 18.41 -24.35 -1.73
N GLU A 13 17.80 -24.03 -2.87
CA GLU A 13 18.49 -23.64 -4.09
C GLU A 13 18.79 -22.14 -4.08
N TRP A 14 19.86 -21.76 -4.78
CA TRP A 14 20.17 -20.36 -5.03
C TRP A 14 19.14 -19.75 -5.97
N VAL A 15 18.62 -18.58 -5.60
CA VAL A 15 17.68 -17.81 -6.42
C VAL A 15 17.86 -16.32 -6.16
N VAL A 16 17.73 -15.52 -7.22
CA VAL A 16 17.71 -14.06 -7.18
C VAL A 16 16.42 -13.62 -7.85
N VAL A 17 15.67 -12.74 -7.21
CA VAL A 17 14.45 -12.17 -7.79
C VAL A 17 14.43 -10.66 -7.64
N THR A 18 13.70 -9.99 -8.52
CA THR A 18 13.29 -8.60 -8.24
C THR A 18 12.30 -8.60 -7.08
N GLY A 19 12.51 -7.70 -6.14
CA GLY A 19 11.69 -7.56 -4.96
C GLY A 19 11.54 -6.14 -4.51
N TRP A 20 10.50 -5.92 -3.70
CA TRP A 20 10.23 -4.63 -3.13
C TRP A 20 9.70 -4.77 -1.71
N THR A 21 10.01 -3.79 -0.86
CA THR A 21 9.34 -3.60 0.43
C THR A 21 8.40 -2.41 0.32
N PRO A 22 7.18 -2.52 0.85
CA PRO A 22 6.67 -3.64 1.65
C PRO A 22 6.11 -4.79 0.77
N HIS A 23 6.32 -6.04 1.20
CA HIS A 23 5.72 -7.23 0.56
C HIS A 23 5.61 -8.42 1.52
N TRP A 24 4.51 -9.19 1.48
CA TRP A 24 4.25 -10.32 2.39
C TRP A 24 5.38 -11.37 2.43
N LYS A 25 6.10 -11.52 1.33
CA LYS A 25 7.19 -12.48 1.17
C LYS A 25 8.30 -12.32 2.22
N PHE A 26 8.54 -11.11 2.71
CA PHE A 26 9.54 -10.84 3.75
C PHE A 26 9.08 -11.26 5.15
N ALA A 27 7.76 -11.36 5.38
CA ALA A 27 7.21 -11.95 6.59
C ALA A 27 7.18 -13.49 6.50
N ARG A 28 6.95 -14.03 5.29
CA ARG A 28 6.86 -15.48 5.07
C ARG A 28 8.23 -16.17 5.00
N TRP A 29 9.21 -15.50 4.41
CA TRP A 29 10.53 -16.07 4.14
C TRP A 29 11.63 -15.15 4.65
N ASP A 30 12.72 -15.75 5.12
CA ASP A 30 13.92 -15.03 5.51
C ASP A 30 14.70 -14.61 4.25
N LEU A 31 14.52 -13.35 3.87
CA LEU A 31 15.06 -12.74 2.66
C LEU A 31 15.88 -11.50 2.99
N LYS A 32 16.93 -11.25 2.20
CA LYS A 32 17.75 -10.04 2.26
C LYS A 32 17.86 -9.37 0.90
N PHE A 33 17.95 -8.04 0.90
CA PHE A 33 18.37 -7.30 -0.29
C PHE A 33 19.87 -7.45 -0.52
N LEU A 34 20.27 -7.51 -1.78
CA LEU A 34 21.66 -7.32 -2.15
C LEU A 34 21.98 -5.81 -2.15
N GLU A 35 23.14 -5.46 -1.61
CA GLU A 35 23.72 -4.12 -1.69
C GLU A 35 23.83 -3.68 -3.14
N ASP A 36 23.33 -2.49 -3.43
CA ASP A 36 23.37 -1.83 -4.73
C ASP A 36 24.32 -0.64 -4.69
N PRO A 37 25.66 -0.86 -4.73
CA PRO A 37 26.65 0.22 -4.59
C PRO A 37 26.63 1.21 -5.77
N LYS A 38 25.89 0.91 -6.84
CA LYS A 38 25.73 1.78 -8.02
C LYS A 38 24.38 2.49 -8.05
N GLU A 39 23.54 2.26 -7.04
CA GLU A 39 22.21 2.87 -6.90
C GLU A 39 21.36 2.71 -8.17
N ILE A 40 21.47 1.55 -8.83
CA ILE A 40 20.72 1.20 -10.05
C ILE A 40 19.21 1.23 -9.76
N TYR A 41 18.80 0.83 -8.56
CA TYR A 41 17.41 0.83 -8.11
C TYR A 41 16.98 2.12 -7.38
N GLY A 42 17.91 3.06 -7.18
CA GLY A 42 17.65 4.31 -6.46
C GLY A 42 17.67 4.18 -4.93
N GLU A 43 17.40 5.29 -4.27
CA GLU A 43 17.26 5.37 -2.80
C GLU A 43 15.90 4.82 -2.34
N ALA A 44 15.69 4.77 -1.01
CA ALA A 44 14.39 4.44 -0.46
C ALA A 44 13.33 5.44 -0.90
N GLU A 45 12.19 4.92 -1.35
CA GLU A 45 10.98 5.63 -1.65
C GLU A 45 10.05 5.68 -0.44
N THR A 46 8.99 6.47 -0.56
CA THR A 46 7.84 6.42 0.34
C THR A 46 6.61 5.97 -0.43
N ILE A 47 5.62 5.46 0.29
CA ILE A 47 4.27 5.32 -0.24
C ILE A 47 3.44 6.41 0.39
N ASN A 48 2.82 7.23 -0.44
CA ASN A 48 2.05 8.39 -0.01
C ASN A 48 0.55 8.19 -0.23
N THR A 49 -0.23 8.89 0.60
CA THR A 49 -1.66 9.12 0.38
C THR A 49 -1.83 10.41 -0.42
N ILE A 50 -2.54 10.34 -1.55
CA ILE A 50 -2.86 11.53 -2.35
C ILE A 50 -4.37 11.61 -2.50
N VAL A 51 -4.91 12.81 -2.35
CA VAL A 51 -6.35 13.09 -2.47
C VAL A 51 -6.62 14.08 -3.58
N ARG A 52 -7.86 14.10 -4.08
CA ARG A 52 -8.28 15.15 -5.01
C ARG A 52 -8.31 16.51 -4.32
N GLN A 53 -8.09 17.58 -5.10
CA GLN A 53 -8.28 18.94 -4.60
C GLN A 53 -9.71 19.15 -4.06
N GLY A 54 -9.80 19.89 -2.96
CA GLY A 54 -11.08 20.21 -2.30
C GLY A 54 -11.66 19.11 -1.40
N LEU A 55 -11.06 17.91 -1.33
CA LEU A 55 -11.58 16.82 -0.50
C LEU A 55 -11.77 17.23 0.97
N LYS A 56 -10.85 18.03 1.52
CA LYS A 56 -10.93 18.55 2.89
C LYS A 56 -12.20 19.35 3.17
N ALA A 57 -12.67 20.11 2.19
CA ALA A 57 -13.88 20.92 2.32
C ALA A 57 -15.14 20.07 2.11
N ASP A 58 -15.12 19.16 1.15
CA ASP A 58 -16.28 18.35 0.77
C ASP A 58 -16.55 17.21 1.77
N MET A 59 -15.49 16.52 2.21
CA MET A 59 -15.54 15.33 3.05
C MET A 59 -14.46 15.40 4.15
N PRO A 60 -14.59 16.31 5.14
CA PRO A 60 -13.56 16.56 6.15
C PRO A 60 -13.19 15.32 6.98
N GLU A 61 -14.15 14.43 7.25
CA GLU A 61 -13.90 13.19 8.01
C GLU A 61 -13.10 12.17 7.19
N VAL A 62 -13.39 12.03 5.89
CA VAL A 62 -12.62 11.19 4.96
C VAL A 62 -11.20 11.72 4.82
N TYR A 63 -11.07 13.03 4.59
CA TYR A 63 -9.75 13.68 4.52
C TYR A 63 -8.94 13.44 5.79
N ALA A 64 -9.55 13.56 6.97
CA ALA A 64 -8.84 13.34 8.24
C ALA A 64 -8.31 11.91 8.36
N VAL A 65 -9.07 10.91 7.91
CA VAL A 65 -8.60 9.52 7.87
C VAL A 65 -7.46 9.33 6.88
N CYS A 66 -7.57 9.90 5.67
CA CYS A 66 -6.50 9.85 4.67
C CYS A 66 -5.20 10.50 5.17
N ASP A 67 -5.28 11.62 5.87
CA ASP A 67 -4.15 12.37 6.43
C ASP A 67 -3.47 11.65 7.60
N ARG A 68 -4.26 10.93 8.41
CA ARG A 68 -3.77 10.18 9.58
C ARG A 68 -3.29 8.77 9.25
N PHE A 69 -3.65 8.25 8.07
CA PHE A 69 -3.30 6.90 7.66
C PHE A 69 -1.79 6.73 7.54
N LYS A 70 -1.22 6.02 8.51
CA LYS A 70 0.20 5.69 8.60
C LYS A 70 0.38 4.33 9.24
N TRP A 71 1.37 3.59 8.74
CA TRP A 71 1.73 2.27 9.24
C TRP A 71 3.18 1.89 8.89
N ASP A 72 3.71 0.91 9.61
CA ASP A 72 5.06 0.40 9.42
C ASP A 72 5.12 -0.88 8.57
N SER A 73 6.33 -1.42 8.39
CA SER A 73 6.60 -2.60 7.55
C SER A 73 5.92 -3.87 8.05
N GLN A 74 5.76 -4.02 9.36
CA GLN A 74 5.11 -5.18 9.97
C GLN A 74 3.59 -5.09 9.76
N GLU A 75 3.03 -3.91 9.96
CA GLU A 75 1.60 -3.63 9.84
C GLU A 75 1.12 -3.87 8.40
N ILE A 76 1.70 -3.18 7.39
CA ILE A 76 1.35 -3.41 5.96
C ILE A 76 1.68 -4.84 5.51
N GLY A 77 2.79 -5.40 5.99
CA GLY A 77 3.24 -6.76 5.67
C GLY A 77 2.23 -7.82 6.13
N SER A 78 1.68 -7.63 7.34
CA SER A 78 0.66 -8.53 7.90
C SER A 78 -0.68 -8.44 7.16
N ALA A 79 -1.08 -7.24 6.71
CA ALA A 79 -2.29 -7.08 5.90
C ALA A 79 -2.18 -7.82 4.56
N MET A 80 -1.04 -7.68 3.86
CA MET A 80 -0.80 -8.42 2.62
C MET A 80 -0.68 -9.92 2.84
N ALA A 81 -0.05 -10.36 3.93
CA ALA A 81 0.06 -11.78 4.24
C ALA A 81 -1.32 -12.40 4.50
N MET A 82 -2.20 -11.68 5.21
CA MET A 82 -3.57 -12.11 5.43
C MET A 82 -4.38 -12.17 4.12
N ALA A 83 -4.22 -11.19 3.24
CA ALA A 83 -4.85 -11.20 1.92
C ALA A 83 -4.42 -12.42 1.08
N GLU A 84 -3.13 -12.76 1.09
CA GLU A 84 -2.60 -13.94 0.41
C GLU A 84 -3.09 -15.26 1.03
N GLU A 85 -3.22 -15.32 2.37
CA GLU A 85 -3.69 -16.52 3.07
C GLU A 85 -5.18 -16.79 2.82
N ILE A 86 -6.01 -15.74 2.88
CA ILE A 86 -7.47 -15.87 2.73
C ILE A 86 -7.86 -15.99 1.25
N GLY A 87 -7.16 -15.30 0.35
CA GLY A 87 -7.46 -15.29 -1.08
C GLY A 87 -8.64 -14.40 -1.48
N ASP A 88 -9.19 -13.64 -0.52
CA ASP A 88 -10.21 -12.60 -0.73
C ASP A 88 -9.78 -11.34 0.03
N ASP A 89 -9.47 -10.27 -0.70
CA ASP A 89 -8.92 -9.04 -0.10
C ASP A 89 -9.92 -8.32 0.81
N LYS A 90 -11.21 -8.41 0.49
CA LYS A 90 -12.25 -7.73 1.27
C LYS A 90 -12.42 -8.42 2.62
N GLU A 91 -12.49 -9.75 2.61
CA GLU A 91 -12.51 -10.55 3.83
C GLU A 91 -11.22 -10.36 4.64
N ALA A 92 -10.06 -10.35 3.98
CA ALA A 92 -8.78 -10.12 4.64
C ALA A 92 -8.65 -8.73 5.25
N ALA A 93 -8.99 -7.68 4.53
CA ALA A 93 -9.01 -6.33 5.08
C ALA A 93 -9.94 -6.22 6.28
N ARG A 94 -11.15 -6.80 6.17
CA ARG A 94 -12.13 -6.81 7.27
C ARG A 94 -11.59 -7.47 8.51
N LYS A 95 -10.99 -8.66 8.36
CA LYS A 95 -10.40 -9.41 9.46
C LYS A 95 -9.20 -8.67 10.04
N TRP A 96 -8.32 -8.15 9.19
CA TRP A 96 -7.15 -7.40 9.62
C TRP A 96 -7.54 -6.15 10.43
N VAL A 97 -8.54 -5.38 9.99
CA VAL A 97 -9.06 -4.22 10.72
C VAL A 97 -9.59 -4.63 12.10
N GLN A 98 -10.28 -5.78 12.20
CA GLN A 98 -10.77 -6.30 13.48
C GLN A 98 -9.65 -6.74 14.43
N GLU A 99 -8.54 -7.25 13.89
CA GLU A 99 -7.38 -7.68 14.67
C GLU A 99 -6.43 -6.53 15.05
N ASN A 100 -6.53 -5.37 14.38
CA ASN A 100 -5.63 -4.23 14.53
C ASN A 100 -6.35 -2.94 14.98
N GLN A 101 -7.39 -3.07 15.81
CA GLN A 101 -8.25 -1.95 16.23
C GLN A 101 -7.48 -0.78 16.88
N GLU A 102 -6.45 -1.05 17.68
CA GLU A 102 -5.63 0.01 18.31
C GLU A 102 -4.94 0.88 17.26
N LEU A 103 -4.38 0.26 16.21
CA LEU A 103 -3.77 0.96 15.09
C LEU A 103 -4.84 1.73 14.29
N VAL A 104 -5.95 1.08 13.94
CA VAL A 104 -7.03 1.70 13.16
C VAL A 104 -7.62 2.92 13.88
N ASN A 105 -7.77 2.84 15.21
CA ASN A 105 -8.24 3.97 16.03
C ASN A 105 -7.32 5.20 15.96
N ARG A 106 -6.03 5.05 15.61
CA ARG A 106 -5.14 6.20 15.40
C ARG A 106 -5.49 7.00 14.14
N TRP A 107 -6.11 6.35 13.16
CA TRP A 107 -6.49 6.98 11.89
C TRP A 107 -7.85 7.67 11.98
N LEU A 108 -8.73 7.15 12.84
CA LEU A 108 -10.11 7.60 12.92
C LEU A 108 -10.26 9.01 13.51
N PRO A 109 -11.24 9.81 13.04
CA PRO A 109 -11.66 11.04 13.69
C PRO A 109 -12.31 10.78 15.05
N ASP A 110 -12.46 11.83 15.85
CA ASP A 110 -13.18 11.74 17.13
C ASP A 110 -14.63 11.30 16.88
N GLY A 111 -15.13 10.39 17.72
CA GLY A 111 -16.51 9.87 17.62
C GLY A 111 -16.66 8.55 16.87
N TYR A 112 -15.58 8.03 16.28
CA TYR A 112 -15.53 6.67 15.74
C TYR A 112 -14.77 5.73 16.67
N ASP A 113 -15.05 4.44 16.54
CA ASP A 113 -14.41 3.37 17.29
C ASP A 113 -14.27 2.17 16.36
N ALA A 114 -13.03 1.70 16.14
CA ALA A 114 -12.74 0.57 15.27
C ALA A 114 -13.39 -0.74 15.72
N ALA A 115 -13.78 -0.85 17.00
CA ALA A 115 -14.55 -1.99 17.51
C ALA A 115 -16.03 -1.93 17.11
N GLN A 116 -16.52 -0.77 16.67
CA GLN A 116 -17.90 -0.55 16.28
C GLN A 116 -18.04 -0.55 14.78
N THR A 117 -19.10 -1.21 14.31
CA THR A 117 -19.32 -1.42 12.88
C THR A 117 -20.73 -1.04 12.50
N THR A 118 -20.89 -0.41 11.35
CA THR A 118 -22.19 0.03 10.83
C THR A 118 -22.64 -0.81 9.65
N THR A 119 -23.96 -0.88 9.46
CA THR A 119 -24.62 -1.39 8.26
C THR A 119 -25.39 -0.31 7.50
N SER A 120 -25.31 0.94 7.97
CA SER A 120 -25.83 2.14 7.28
C SER A 120 -24.70 2.81 6.52
N PHE A 121 -24.92 3.05 5.22
CA PHE A 121 -23.97 3.66 4.29
C PHE A 121 -24.54 4.94 3.66
N ASP A 122 -25.10 5.82 4.48
CA ASP A 122 -25.87 7.01 4.06
C ASP A 122 -25.06 8.31 4.05
N LYS A 123 -23.76 8.26 4.35
CA LYS A 123 -22.88 9.44 4.42
C LYS A 123 -22.37 9.95 3.07
N GLY A 124 -22.75 9.27 1.98
CA GLY A 124 -22.30 9.56 0.63
C GLY A 124 -21.32 8.52 0.11
N GLN A 125 -20.88 8.74 -1.14
CA GLN A 125 -19.99 7.82 -1.85
C GLN A 125 -18.54 8.34 -1.81
N VAL A 126 -17.58 7.44 -1.57
CA VAL A 126 -16.15 7.69 -1.67
C VAL A 126 -15.56 6.77 -2.75
N LYS A 127 -14.78 7.33 -3.67
CA LYS A 127 -14.17 6.62 -4.79
C LYS A 127 -12.66 6.49 -4.60
N LEU A 128 -12.18 5.25 -4.56
CA LEU A 128 -10.76 4.94 -4.35
C LEU A 128 -10.15 4.41 -5.64
N LEU A 129 -9.19 5.14 -6.22
CA LEU A 129 -8.46 4.67 -7.40
C LEU A 129 -7.24 3.88 -6.93
N TYR A 130 -6.95 2.75 -7.58
CA TYR A 130 -5.77 1.96 -7.22
C TYR A 130 -5.25 1.15 -8.41
N VAL A 131 -3.97 0.77 -8.33
CA VAL A 131 -3.33 -0.18 -9.24
C VAL A 131 -3.41 -1.61 -8.68
N GLU A 132 -3.41 -2.62 -9.54
CA GLU A 132 -3.54 -4.04 -9.15
C GLU A 132 -2.22 -4.65 -8.59
N TRP A 133 -1.51 -3.91 -7.74
CA TRP A 133 -0.34 -4.39 -7.00
C TRP A 133 -0.75 -4.93 -5.64
N ALA A 134 0.00 -5.89 -5.09
CA ALA A 134 -0.34 -6.53 -3.81
C ALA A 134 -0.44 -5.53 -2.64
N CYS A 135 0.50 -4.57 -2.54
CA CYS A 135 0.42 -3.49 -1.56
C CYS A 135 -0.81 -2.63 -1.81
N ALA A 136 -1.00 -2.12 -3.04
CA ALA A 136 -2.14 -1.29 -3.42
C ALA A 136 -3.50 -1.91 -3.11
N ARG A 137 -3.65 -3.20 -3.39
CA ARG A 137 -4.84 -3.97 -3.02
C ARG A 137 -5.02 -3.98 -1.51
N ALA A 138 -3.98 -4.30 -0.74
CA ALA A 138 -4.06 -4.34 0.72
C ALA A 138 -4.43 -2.97 1.32
N GLU A 139 -3.74 -1.88 0.96
CA GLU A 139 -4.03 -0.54 1.53
C GLU A 139 -5.43 -0.08 1.14
N THR A 140 -5.81 -0.23 -0.13
CA THR A 140 -7.11 0.22 -0.63
C THR A 140 -8.26 -0.54 0.02
N HIS A 141 -8.14 -1.86 0.20
CA HIS A 141 -9.19 -2.65 0.85
C HIS A 141 -9.27 -2.38 2.36
N VAL A 142 -8.15 -2.19 3.06
CA VAL A 142 -8.15 -1.78 4.48
C VAL A 142 -8.85 -0.44 4.63
N MET A 143 -8.51 0.54 3.80
CA MET A 143 -9.14 1.86 3.85
C MET A 143 -10.60 1.83 3.43
N ALA A 144 -10.98 0.98 2.46
CA ALA A 144 -12.37 0.76 2.11
C ALA A 144 -13.17 0.17 3.28
N ASP A 145 -12.59 -0.79 4.03
CA ASP A 145 -13.25 -1.35 5.23
C ASP A 145 -13.46 -0.28 6.31
N VAL A 146 -12.46 0.55 6.55
CA VAL A 146 -12.52 1.64 7.52
C VAL A 146 -13.62 2.65 7.13
N LEU A 147 -13.56 3.17 5.90
CA LEU A 147 -14.50 4.18 5.42
C LEU A 147 -15.93 3.63 5.36
N GLN A 148 -16.10 2.38 4.92
CA GLN A 148 -17.41 1.78 4.78
C GLN A 148 -17.97 1.26 6.10
N ASN A 149 -17.29 0.30 6.72
CA ASN A 149 -17.84 -0.48 7.82
C ASN A 149 -17.65 0.16 9.19
N ILE A 150 -16.75 1.13 9.35
CA ILE A 150 -16.62 1.91 10.60
C ILE A 150 -17.29 3.28 10.43
N MET A 151 -17.04 3.96 9.31
CA MET A 151 -17.50 5.34 9.14
C MET A 151 -18.84 5.51 8.42
N GLY A 152 -19.35 4.49 7.73
CA GLY A 152 -20.67 4.54 7.09
C GLY A 152 -20.73 5.24 5.74
N TYR A 153 -19.63 5.25 4.99
CA TYR A 153 -19.63 5.68 3.59
C TYR A 153 -19.91 4.51 2.64
N GLU A 154 -20.45 4.77 1.46
CA GLU A 154 -20.45 3.80 0.37
C GLU A 154 -19.11 3.90 -0.37
N VAL A 155 -18.34 2.82 -0.44
CA VAL A 155 -17.01 2.87 -1.08
C VAL A 155 -17.04 2.17 -2.44
N GLU A 156 -16.63 2.89 -3.48
CA GLU A 156 -16.37 2.37 -4.82
C GLU A 156 -14.86 2.27 -5.04
N MET A 157 -14.34 1.07 -5.24
CA MET A 157 -12.94 0.85 -5.58
C MET A 157 -12.80 0.65 -7.09
N ILE A 158 -11.91 1.42 -7.72
CA ILE A 158 -11.78 1.50 -9.18
C ILE A 158 -10.35 1.11 -9.58
N PRO A 159 -10.13 -0.13 -10.05
CA PRO A 159 -8.83 -0.57 -10.52
C PRO A 159 -8.49 0.09 -11.86
N VAL A 160 -7.36 0.77 -11.91
CA VAL A 160 -6.87 1.49 -13.10
C VAL A 160 -5.35 1.36 -13.25
N GLY A 161 -4.83 1.67 -14.44
CA GLY A 161 -3.39 1.79 -14.64
C GLY A 161 -2.84 3.07 -14.01
N ALA A 162 -1.53 3.10 -13.68
CA ALA A 162 -0.90 4.22 -12.97
C ALA A 162 -1.19 5.60 -13.59
N GLY A 163 -1.00 5.78 -14.91
CA GLY A 163 -1.30 7.07 -15.55
C GLY A 163 -2.76 7.52 -15.38
N ALA A 164 -3.71 6.62 -15.65
CA ALA A 164 -5.14 6.90 -15.48
C ALA A 164 -5.53 7.13 -14.02
N MET A 165 -4.82 6.53 -13.06
CA MET A 165 -5.01 6.76 -11.63
C MET A 165 -4.79 8.23 -11.26
N TYR A 166 -3.67 8.82 -11.69
CA TYR A 166 -3.35 10.23 -11.42
C TYR A 166 -4.24 11.19 -12.22
N GLU A 167 -4.52 10.87 -13.48
CA GLU A 167 -5.43 11.67 -14.32
C GLU A 167 -6.85 11.70 -13.75
N GLY A 168 -7.38 10.54 -13.33
CA GLY A 168 -8.70 10.42 -12.72
C GLY A 168 -8.81 11.18 -11.40
N LEU A 169 -7.78 11.10 -10.55
CA LEU A 169 -7.75 11.87 -9.29
C LEU A 169 -7.74 13.38 -9.56
N ALA A 170 -6.93 13.83 -10.52
CA ALA A 170 -6.84 15.23 -10.93
C ALA A 170 -8.10 15.77 -11.61
N ALA A 171 -8.88 14.89 -12.25
CA ALA A 171 -10.18 15.21 -12.84
C ALA A 171 -11.33 15.17 -11.82
N GLY A 172 -11.09 14.72 -10.59
CA GLY A 172 -12.12 14.53 -9.57
C GLY A 172 -13.01 13.31 -9.81
N GLU A 173 -12.56 12.35 -10.62
CA GLU A 173 -13.25 11.08 -10.87
C GLU A 173 -13.02 10.07 -9.72
N GLY A 174 -11.97 10.28 -8.93
CA GLY A 174 -11.69 9.59 -7.67
C GLY A 174 -11.41 10.59 -6.54
N ASP A 175 -11.54 10.13 -5.29
CA ASP A 175 -11.33 10.95 -4.09
C ASP A 175 -9.94 10.78 -3.49
N ALA A 176 -9.41 9.55 -3.47
CA ALA A 176 -8.13 9.24 -2.85
C ALA A 176 -7.40 8.07 -3.53
N ILE A 177 -6.08 8.07 -3.37
CA ILE A 177 -5.16 6.96 -3.67
C ILE A 177 -4.26 6.74 -2.46
N PHE A 178 -4.00 5.47 -2.14
CA PHE A 178 -3.19 5.09 -0.97
C PHE A 178 -1.84 4.46 -1.36
N THR A 179 -1.51 4.42 -2.66
CA THR A 179 -0.31 3.74 -3.20
C THR A 179 0.53 4.61 -4.13
N ALA A 180 0.77 5.86 -3.76
CA ALA A 180 1.67 6.71 -4.51
C ALA A 180 3.14 6.44 -4.11
N TRP A 181 3.84 5.57 -4.86
CA TRP A 181 5.28 5.35 -4.69
C TRP A 181 6.08 6.55 -5.21
N LEU A 182 6.76 7.26 -4.32
CA LEU A 182 7.45 8.52 -4.60
C LEU A 182 8.87 8.52 -4.01
N PRO A 183 9.82 9.27 -4.61
CA PRO A 183 9.64 10.20 -5.72
C PRO A 183 9.91 9.60 -7.11
N ILE A 184 10.30 8.34 -7.23
CA ILE A 184 10.83 7.77 -8.48
C ILE A 184 9.73 7.07 -9.27
N THR A 185 9.08 6.08 -8.66
CA THR A 185 8.17 5.14 -9.35
C THR A 185 6.95 5.84 -9.95
N HIS A 186 6.36 6.79 -9.23
CA HIS A 186 5.25 7.62 -9.73
C HIS A 186 5.57 9.11 -9.86
N GLY A 187 6.83 9.51 -9.76
CA GLY A 187 7.24 10.92 -9.78
C GLY A 187 6.73 11.69 -10.99
N ASP A 188 6.93 11.14 -12.19
CA ASP A 188 6.50 11.78 -13.44
C ASP A 188 4.96 11.92 -13.53
N TYR A 189 4.21 10.96 -12.99
CA TYR A 189 2.74 11.03 -12.97
C TYR A 189 2.26 12.11 -12.00
N LEU A 190 2.83 12.19 -10.79
CA LEU A 190 2.49 13.23 -9.82
C LEU A 190 2.88 14.61 -10.36
N GLU A 191 4.08 14.77 -10.91
CA GLU A 191 4.55 16.05 -11.46
C GLU A 191 3.61 16.59 -12.54
N ALA A 192 3.03 15.70 -13.37
CA ALA A 192 2.06 16.07 -14.40
C ALA A 192 0.74 16.63 -13.84
N VAL A 193 0.38 16.31 -12.59
CA VAL A 193 -0.92 16.67 -11.99
C VAL A 193 -0.83 17.40 -10.64
N LYS A 194 0.36 17.70 -10.12
CA LYS A 194 0.59 18.19 -8.74
C LYS A 194 -0.24 19.41 -8.34
N ASP A 195 -0.56 20.30 -9.28
CA ASP A 195 -1.36 21.51 -9.01
C ASP A 195 -2.86 21.21 -8.89
N LYS A 196 -3.28 19.96 -9.14
CA LYS A 196 -4.67 19.49 -9.18
C LYS A 196 -4.98 18.39 -8.19
N VAL A 197 -3.98 17.94 -7.43
CA VAL A 197 -4.11 16.94 -6.37
C VAL A 197 -3.43 17.46 -5.11
N GLU A 198 -3.65 16.80 -3.98
CA GLU A 198 -3.00 17.13 -2.71
C GLU A 198 -2.31 15.87 -2.18
N ASP A 199 -0.98 15.92 -2.09
CA ASP A 199 -0.18 14.88 -1.46
C ASP A 199 -0.15 15.10 0.06
N LEU A 200 -0.74 14.17 0.81
CA LEU A 200 -0.80 14.21 2.28
C LEU A 200 0.48 13.68 2.92
N GLY A 201 1.44 13.25 2.11
CA GLY A 201 2.73 12.75 2.54
C GLY A 201 2.72 11.23 2.78
N PRO A 202 3.81 10.72 3.37
CA PRO A 202 4.03 9.28 3.49
C PRO A 202 3.06 8.62 4.48
N SER A 203 2.34 7.61 3.99
CA SER A 203 1.65 6.61 4.80
C SER A 203 2.61 5.49 5.23
N TYR A 204 3.62 5.21 4.42
CA TYR A 204 4.69 4.25 4.69
C TYR A 204 6.04 4.80 4.26
N GLU A 205 7.03 4.65 5.13
CA GLU A 205 8.44 5.02 4.89
C GLU A 205 9.26 3.77 4.55
N ASP A 206 10.46 3.97 3.98
CA ASP A 206 11.40 2.88 3.64
C ASP A 206 10.89 1.88 2.59
N ALA A 207 10.10 2.35 1.62
CA ALA A 207 9.80 1.57 0.43
C ALA A 207 11.06 1.37 -0.40
N ARG A 208 11.36 0.14 -0.79
CA ARG A 208 12.59 -0.17 -1.55
C ARG A 208 12.28 -1.11 -2.67
N ILE A 209 13.02 -0.99 -3.76
CA ILE A 209 13.04 -1.95 -4.85
C ILE A 209 14.49 -2.43 -5.00
N GLY A 210 14.68 -3.69 -5.34
CA GLY A 210 16.03 -4.22 -5.54
C GLY A 210 16.07 -5.70 -5.86
N LEU A 211 17.28 -6.25 -5.91
CA LEU A 211 17.50 -7.68 -6.01
C LEU A 211 17.48 -8.31 -4.63
N VAL A 212 16.67 -9.36 -4.49
CA VAL A 212 16.42 -10.06 -3.23
C VAL A 212 16.85 -11.51 -3.36
N VAL A 213 17.51 -12.00 -2.32
CA VAL A 213 17.92 -13.40 -2.17
C VAL A 213 17.46 -13.95 -0.82
N PRO A 214 17.24 -15.26 -0.69
CA PRO A 214 17.09 -15.89 0.62
C PRO A 214 18.34 -15.66 1.49
N SER A 215 18.16 -15.52 2.80
CA SER A 215 19.26 -15.20 3.72
C SER A 215 20.37 -16.27 3.77
N TYR A 216 20.07 -17.51 3.35
CA TYR A 216 21.05 -18.59 3.20
C TYR A 216 21.98 -18.43 1.97
N VAL A 217 21.67 -17.53 1.03
CA VAL A 217 22.54 -17.22 -0.11
C VAL A 217 23.70 -16.34 0.37
N THR A 218 24.93 -16.69 0.01
CA THR A 218 26.13 -16.12 0.66
C THR A 218 26.54 -14.75 0.15
N ILE A 219 26.14 -14.37 -1.07
CA ILE A 219 26.44 -13.04 -1.62
C ILE A 219 25.66 -11.95 -0.87
N ASN A 220 26.24 -10.76 -0.81
CA ASN A 220 25.64 -9.59 -0.17
C ASN A 220 25.53 -8.39 -1.12
N SER A 221 26.20 -8.38 -2.28
CA SER A 221 26.13 -7.30 -3.26
C SER A 221 25.74 -7.76 -4.65
N ILE A 222 25.06 -6.87 -5.41
CA ILE A 222 24.75 -7.07 -6.83
C ILE A 222 26.03 -7.30 -7.65
N GLU A 223 27.17 -6.71 -7.26
CA GLU A 223 28.44 -6.90 -7.96
C GLU A 223 28.96 -8.34 -7.90
N GLU A 224 28.55 -9.11 -6.88
CA GLU A 224 28.94 -10.52 -6.73
C GLU A 224 28.19 -11.44 -7.70
N LEU A 225 27.08 -10.99 -8.31
CA LEU A 225 26.37 -11.75 -9.34
C LEU A 225 27.15 -11.87 -10.65
N MET A 226 28.13 -10.99 -10.86
CA MET A 226 28.94 -10.95 -12.08
C MET A 226 30.25 -11.75 -11.96
N LYS A 227 30.46 -12.44 -10.84
CA LYS A 227 31.67 -13.23 -10.56
C LYS A 227 31.41 -14.72 -10.76
#